data_AF-A0A4U3L7E0-F1
#
_entry.id   AF-A0A4U3L7E0-F1
#
_cell.length_a   1.000
_cell.length_b   1.000
_cell.length_c   1.000
_cell.angle_alpha   90.00
_cell.angle_beta   90.00
_cell.angle_gamma   90.00
#
_symmetry.space_group_name_H-M   'P 1'
#
loop_
_entity.id
_entity.type
_entity.pdbx_description
1 polymer ?
#
loop_
_entity_poly.entity_id
_entity_poly.type
_entity_poly.pdbx_seq_one_letter_code
_entity_poly.pdbx_strand_id
1 'polypeptide(L)'
;VLYIMLLVNIMIYVAIAAYLFSREYTESTLKTILPIPISRTKLLIGKFCTLLLWIVMLTLVTWAGIFIVCGLYDAVFTLEGYSLLVAIVWLPKFLFGSILMFLTVSPFVFVAMKTKGFVAPMIGSAVIVMGSAALSNQEWGALYPWTATYFLVQGKLQSTGYPTLLSVSIIILVSAVGFLMTFHHFKKEDLK
;
A
#
# COMPACT_ATOMS: atom_id res chain seq x y z
N VAL A 1 2.21 -1.92 -17.29
CA VAL A 1 1.18 -1.28 -16.41
C VAL A 1 1.21 -1.82 -14.98
N LEU A 2 0.98 -3.11 -14.73
CA LEU A 2 0.89 -3.65 -13.35
C LEU A 2 2.22 -3.62 -12.56
N TYR A 3 3.38 -3.62 -13.24
CA TYR A 3 4.68 -3.42 -12.59
C TYR A 3 4.81 -2.03 -11.93
N ILE A 4 4.17 -1.00 -12.49
CA ILE A 4 4.15 0.35 -11.90
C ILE A 4 3.39 0.32 -10.57
N MET A 5 2.31 -0.47 -10.48
CA MET A 5 1.61 -0.67 -9.20
C MET A 5 2.54 -1.32 -8.17
N LEU A 6 3.29 -2.36 -8.55
CA LEU A 6 4.16 -3.06 -7.60
C LEU A 6 5.32 -2.19 -7.10
N LEU A 7 5.96 -1.42 -7.98
CA LEU A 7 7.21 -0.73 -7.65
C LEU A 7 6.98 0.71 -7.18
N VAL A 8 6.15 1.48 -7.87
CA VAL A 8 5.98 2.92 -7.61
C VAL A 8 4.90 3.16 -6.57
N ASN A 9 3.73 2.49 -6.69
CA ASN A 9 2.61 2.80 -5.80
C ASN A 9 2.92 2.46 -4.34
N ILE A 10 3.62 1.34 -4.06
CA ILE A 10 3.97 0.98 -2.70
C ILE A 10 4.86 2.04 -2.03
N MET A 11 5.84 2.60 -2.75
CA MET A 11 6.73 3.63 -2.21
C MET A 11 5.95 4.91 -1.90
N ILE A 12 5.04 5.32 -2.79
CA ILE A 12 4.16 6.47 -2.56
C ILE A 12 3.22 6.22 -1.38
N TYR A 13 2.62 5.05 -1.27
CA TYR A 13 1.68 4.71 -0.19
C TYR A 13 2.41 4.66 1.17
N VAL A 14 3.61 4.11 1.22
CA VAL A 14 4.43 4.13 2.44
C VAL A 14 4.85 5.56 2.78
N ALA A 15 5.14 6.41 1.81
CA ALA A 15 5.45 7.82 2.07
C ALA A 15 4.26 8.54 2.72
N ILE A 16 3.06 8.39 2.15
CA ILE A 16 1.85 9.01 2.70
C ILE A 16 1.54 8.45 4.09
N ALA A 17 1.67 7.14 4.28
CA ALA A 17 1.49 6.52 5.58
C ALA A 17 2.51 7.01 6.61
N ALA A 18 3.79 7.05 6.25
CA ALA A 18 4.84 7.55 7.13
C ALA A 18 4.57 9.01 7.50
N TYR A 19 4.24 9.86 6.53
CA TYR A 19 3.91 11.27 6.75
C TYR A 19 2.70 11.43 7.67
N LEU A 20 1.57 10.76 7.38
CA LEU A 20 0.33 10.88 8.15
C LEU A 20 0.49 10.42 9.61
N PHE A 21 1.34 9.43 9.86
CA PHE A 21 1.54 8.87 11.19
C PHE A 21 2.73 9.48 11.93
N SER A 22 3.73 10.04 11.26
CA SER A 22 4.86 10.72 11.91
C SER A 22 4.63 12.22 12.12
N ARG A 23 3.70 12.85 11.39
CA ARG A 23 3.55 14.31 11.39
C ARG A 23 3.33 14.92 12.77
N GLU A 24 2.45 14.37 13.58
CA GLU A 24 2.16 14.92 14.91
C GLU A 24 3.29 14.70 15.91
N TYR A 25 4.17 13.73 15.65
CA TYR A 25 5.40 13.55 16.40
C TYR A 25 6.44 14.60 16.02
N THR A 26 6.62 14.87 14.73
CA THR A 26 7.57 15.88 14.23
C THR A 26 7.15 17.30 14.62
N GLU A 27 5.86 17.62 14.54
CA GLU A 27 5.34 18.95 14.87
C GLU A 27 5.04 19.14 16.37
N SER A 28 5.32 18.13 17.21
CA SER A 28 5.02 18.12 18.66
C SER A 28 3.55 18.39 19.04
N THR A 29 2.64 18.32 18.07
CA THR A 29 1.20 18.56 18.25
C THR A 29 0.50 17.41 18.95
N LEU A 30 1.11 16.22 18.99
CA LEU A 30 0.59 15.05 19.71
C LEU A 30 0.32 15.36 21.20
N LYS A 31 1.15 16.20 21.82
CA LYS A 31 0.99 16.61 23.22
C LYS A 31 -0.29 17.41 23.48
N THR A 32 -0.76 18.12 22.46
CA THR A 32 -1.98 18.94 22.51
C THR A 32 -3.23 18.12 22.18
N ILE A 33 -3.09 17.05 21.39
CA ILE A 33 -4.23 16.21 20.95
C ILE A 33 -4.58 15.15 22.00
N LEU A 34 -3.58 14.55 22.66
CA LEU A 34 -3.79 13.48 23.65
C LEU A 34 -4.63 13.89 24.89
N PRO A 35 -4.61 15.14 25.38
CA PRO A 35 -5.46 15.59 26.48
C PRO A 35 -6.93 15.79 26.11
N ILE A 36 -7.24 15.92 24.82
CA ILE A 36 -8.63 16.05 24.35
C ILE A 36 -9.34 14.73 24.65
N PRO A 37 -10.60 14.73 25.16
CA PRO A 37 -11.33 13.51 25.57
C PRO A 37 -11.82 12.66 24.38
N ILE A 38 -10.98 12.49 23.36
CA ILE A 38 -11.16 11.56 22.25
C ILE A 38 -10.41 10.26 22.55
N SER A 39 -11.05 9.12 22.31
CA SER A 39 -10.36 7.84 22.50
C SER A 39 -9.21 7.69 21.49
N ARG A 40 -8.04 7.27 21.96
CA ARG A 40 -6.84 7.02 21.14
C ARG A 40 -7.11 6.06 19.96
N THR A 41 -7.97 5.07 20.17
CA THR A 41 -8.37 4.10 19.13
C THR A 41 -9.15 4.75 17.99
N LYS A 42 -10.11 5.64 18.29
CA LYS A 42 -10.86 6.39 17.26
C LYS A 42 -9.94 7.27 16.43
N LEU A 43 -8.95 7.92 17.04
CA LEU A 43 -7.95 8.71 16.31
C LEU A 43 -7.16 7.82 15.34
N LEU A 44 -6.66 6.68 15.81
CA LEU A 44 -5.88 5.76 14.97
C LEU A 44 -6.70 5.19 13.82
N ILE A 45 -7.94 4.76 14.09
CA ILE A 45 -8.88 4.28 13.06
C ILE A 45 -9.15 5.38 12.03
N GLY A 46 -9.38 6.62 12.48
CA GLY A 46 -9.55 7.77 11.60
C GLY A 46 -8.39 7.95 10.63
N LYS A 47 -7.14 7.83 11.11
CA LYS A 47 -5.94 7.89 10.26
C LYS A 47 -5.87 6.76 9.24
N PHE A 48 -6.19 5.54 9.63
CA PHE A 48 -6.24 4.42 8.69
C PHE A 48 -7.34 4.61 7.63
N CYS A 49 -8.49 5.16 8.00
CA CYS A 49 -9.54 5.53 7.05
C CYS A 49 -9.07 6.63 6.07
N THR A 50 -8.38 7.66 6.58
CA THR A 50 -7.79 8.72 5.73
C THR A 50 -6.74 8.14 4.78
N LEU A 51 -5.88 7.24 5.25
CA LEU A 51 -4.89 6.54 4.41
C LEU A 51 -5.57 5.72 3.30
N LEU A 52 -6.63 4.97 3.64
CA LEU A 52 -7.40 4.19 2.67
C LEU A 52 -8.02 5.11 1.60
N LEU A 53 -8.61 6.23 1.99
CA LEU A 53 -9.19 7.21 1.07
C LEU A 53 -8.12 7.76 0.11
N TRP A 54 -6.95 8.13 0.63
CA TRP A 54 -5.82 8.58 -0.19
C TRP A 54 -5.38 7.53 -1.21
N ILE A 55 -5.29 6.26 -0.80
CA ILE A 55 -4.92 5.17 -1.70
C ILE A 55 -5.95 4.98 -2.81
N VAL A 56 -7.25 5.00 -2.48
CA VAL A 56 -8.33 4.91 -3.47
C VAL A 56 -8.25 6.09 -4.46
N MET A 57 -8.12 7.31 -3.97
CA MET A 57 -7.99 8.50 -4.82
C MET A 57 -6.79 8.42 -5.76
N LEU A 58 -5.61 8.04 -5.24
CA LEU A 58 -4.40 7.88 -6.08
C LEU A 58 -4.53 6.74 -7.08
N THR A 59 -5.26 5.68 -6.74
CA THR A 59 -5.54 4.59 -7.67
C THR A 59 -6.42 5.07 -8.83
N LEU A 60 -7.43 5.89 -8.56
CA LEU A 60 -8.27 6.49 -9.59
C LEU A 60 -7.47 7.44 -10.48
N VAL A 61 -6.60 8.28 -9.89
CA VAL A 61 -5.72 9.18 -10.63
C VAL A 61 -4.75 8.42 -11.52
N THR A 62 -4.13 7.34 -11.02
CA THR A 62 -3.21 6.52 -11.83
C THR A 62 -3.93 5.78 -12.94
N TRP A 63 -5.13 5.23 -12.67
CA TRP A 63 -5.97 4.61 -13.70
C TRP A 63 -6.35 5.60 -14.80
N ALA A 64 -6.82 6.80 -14.42
CA ALA A 64 -7.17 7.86 -15.37
C ALA A 64 -5.93 8.34 -16.16
N GLY A 65 -4.79 8.51 -15.49
CA GLY A 65 -3.53 8.88 -16.13
C GLY A 65 -3.06 7.85 -17.15
N ILE A 66 -3.14 6.56 -16.83
CA ILE A 66 -2.83 5.49 -17.78
C ILE A 66 -3.77 5.54 -18.98
N PHE A 67 -5.07 5.72 -18.75
CA PHE A 67 -6.06 5.83 -19.83
C PHE A 67 -5.75 6.99 -20.78
N ILE A 68 -5.45 8.18 -20.23
CA ILE A 68 -5.10 9.38 -21.03
C ILE A 68 -3.80 9.16 -21.81
N VAL A 69 -2.74 8.64 -21.17
CA VAL A 69 -1.45 8.40 -21.84
C VAL A 69 -1.60 7.36 -22.95
N CYS A 70 -2.37 6.29 -22.72
CA CYS A 70 -2.67 5.32 -23.77
C CYS A 70 -3.46 5.96 -24.93
N GLY A 71 -4.44 6.83 -24.66
CA GLY A 71 -5.17 7.54 -25.71
C GLY A 71 -4.30 8.50 -26.53
N LEU A 72 -3.34 9.17 -25.90
CA LEU A 72 -2.35 9.99 -26.60
C LEU A 72 -1.43 9.14 -27.48
N TYR A 73 -1.01 7.97 -27.00
CA TYR A 73 -0.20 7.04 -27.80
C TYR A 73 -0.97 6.44 -28.98
N ASP A 74 -2.25 6.11 -28.77
CA ASP A 74 -3.13 5.61 -29.82
C ASP A 74 -3.28 6.62 -30.96
N ALA A 75 -3.41 7.91 -30.64
CA ALA A 75 -3.49 8.98 -31.64
C ALA A 75 -2.25 9.10 -32.54
N VAL A 76 -1.07 8.65 -32.07
CA VAL A 76 0.20 8.77 -32.82
C VAL A 76 0.57 7.46 -33.52
N PHE A 77 0.38 6.32 -32.85
CA PHE A 77 0.90 5.02 -33.30
C PHE A 77 -0.18 3.98 -33.59
N THR A 78 -1.48 4.30 -33.39
CA THR A 78 -2.62 3.37 -33.50
C THR A 78 -2.41 2.10 -32.67
N LEU A 79 -2.88 2.12 -31.43
CA LEU A 79 -2.79 1.01 -30.49
C LEU A 79 -3.96 0.05 -30.68
N GLU A 80 -3.64 -1.18 -31.06
CA GLU A 80 -4.63 -2.27 -31.05
C GLU A 80 -5.12 -2.53 -29.62
N GLY A 81 -6.44 -2.44 -29.41
CA GLY A 81 -7.08 -2.74 -28.12
C GLY A 81 -7.28 -1.54 -27.19
N TYR A 82 -7.00 -0.31 -27.63
CA TYR A 82 -7.43 0.88 -26.89
C TYR A 82 -8.97 1.01 -26.95
N SER A 83 -9.62 0.83 -25.80
CA SER A 83 -11.06 0.98 -25.67
C SER A 83 -11.43 1.35 -24.23
N LEU A 84 -12.42 2.23 -24.10
CA LEU A 84 -13.00 2.61 -22.80
C LEU A 84 -13.58 1.39 -22.07
N LEU A 85 -14.08 0.40 -22.81
CA LEU A 85 -14.58 -0.87 -22.24
C LEU A 85 -13.46 -1.66 -21.55
N VAL A 86 -12.29 -1.74 -22.19
CA VAL A 86 -11.12 -2.40 -21.60
C VAL A 86 -10.69 -1.65 -20.33
N ALA A 87 -10.62 -0.32 -20.37
CA ALA A 87 -10.25 0.49 -19.21
C ALA A 87 -11.18 0.24 -18.00
N ILE A 88 -12.49 0.17 -18.22
CA ILE A 88 -13.48 -0.12 -17.16
C ILE A 88 -13.29 -1.52 -16.58
N VAL A 89 -13.03 -2.53 -17.42
CA VAL A 89 -12.77 -3.91 -16.97
C VAL A 89 -11.51 -3.99 -16.10
N TRP A 90 -10.53 -3.12 -16.32
CA TRP A 90 -9.30 -3.06 -15.52
C TRP A 90 -9.46 -2.33 -14.19
N LEU A 91 -10.41 -1.39 -14.06
CA LEU A 91 -10.65 -0.62 -12.83
C LEU A 91 -10.82 -1.48 -11.56
N PRO A 92 -11.67 -2.53 -11.53
CA PRO A 92 -11.81 -3.36 -10.33
C PRO A 92 -10.53 -4.11 -9.97
N LYS A 93 -9.72 -4.52 -10.96
CA LYS A 93 -8.41 -5.15 -10.71
C LYS A 93 -7.45 -4.18 -10.03
N PHE A 94 -7.46 -2.92 -10.45
CA PHE A 94 -6.68 -1.86 -9.83
C PHE A 94 -7.12 -1.59 -8.39
N LEU A 95 -8.42 -1.40 -8.16
CA LEU A 95 -8.96 -1.16 -6.82
C LEU A 95 -8.65 -2.32 -5.86
N PHE A 96 -8.83 -3.56 -6.32
CA PHE A 96 -8.54 -4.74 -5.52
C PHE A 96 -7.04 -4.84 -5.18
N GLY A 97 -6.16 -4.60 -6.15
CA GLY A 97 -4.71 -4.55 -5.91
C GLY A 97 -4.31 -3.47 -4.92
N SER A 98 -4.91 -2.28 -5.00
CA SER A 98 -4.64 -1.19 -4.07
C SER A 98 -5.12 -1.47 -2.65
N ILE A 99 -6.26 -2.15 -2.49
CA ILE A 99 -6.74 -2.61 -1.17
C ILE A 99 -5.74 -3.62 -0.57
N LEU A 100 -5.31 -4.61 -1.35
CA LEU A 100 -4.27 -5.56 -0.92
C LEU A 100 -2.97 -4.85 -0.52
N MET A 101 -2.54 -3.85 -1.29
CA MET A 101 -1.37 -3.04 -0.95
C MET A 101 -1.57 -2.27 0.36
N PHE A 102 -2.74 -1.65 0.58
CA PHE A 102 -3.07 -0.98 1.84
C PHE A 102 -2.86 -1.88 3.06
N LEU A 103 -3.30 -3.14 3.00
CA LEU A 103 -3.06 -4.11 4.09
C LEU A 103 -1.56 -4.29 4.38
N THR A 104 -0.75 -4.40 3.32
CA THR A 104 0.70 -4.58 3.42
C THR A 104 1.48 -3.31 3.82
N VAL A 105 0.85 -2.13 3.87
CA VAL A 105 1.47 -0.88 4.35
C VAL A 105 1.49 -0.79 5.88
N SER A 106 0.62 -1.52 6.57
CA SER A 106 0.50 -1.46 8.04
C SER A 106 1.80 -1.71 8.84
N PRO A 107 2.74 -2.58 8.45
CA PRO A 107 4.02 -2.73 9.18
C PRO A 107 4.89 -1.47 9.10
N PHE A 108 4.82 -0.71 8.01
CA PHE A 108 5.57 0.53 7.86
C PHE A 108 5.00 1.66 8.71
N VAL A 109 3.68 1.66 8.93
CA VAL A 109 3.04 2.59 9.86
C VAL A 109 3.60 2.39 11.27
N PHE A 110 3.75 1.14 11.71
CA PHE A 110 4.38 0.83 12.99
C PHE A 110 5.82 1.35 13.06
N VAL A 111 6.62 1.12 12.01
CA VAL A 111 7.99 1.66 11.94
C VAL A 111 7.98 3.18 12.04
N ALA A 112 7.09 3.87 11.32
CA ALA A 112 7.00 5.33 11.29
C ALA A 112 6.73 5.91 12.68
N MET A 113 5.79 5.31 13.41
CA MET A 113 5.48 5.71 14.77
C MET A 113 6.64 5.43 15.73
N LYS A 114 7.25 4.24 15.64
CA LYS A 114 8.36 3.85 16.52
C LYS A 114 9.58 4.76 16.34
N THR A 115 9.90 5.13 15.10
CA THR A 115 11.03 6.02 14.79
C THR A 115 10.67 7.49 14.86
N LYS A 116 9.38 7.83 15.09
CA LYS A 116 8.85 9.20 15.13
C LYS A 116 9.28 10.04 13.94
N GLY A 117 9.35 9.41 12.77
CA GLY A 117 10.02 10.00 11.62
C GLY A 117 9.74 9.26 10.32
N PHE A 118 9.90 10.02 9.23
CA PHE A 118 9.56 9.61 7.87
C PHE A 118 10.63 8.72 7.20
N VAL A 119 11.90 8.89 7.57
CA VAL A 119 13.04 8.32 6.85
C VAL A 119 13.12 6.79 6.97
N ALA A 120 12.94 6.23 8.16
CA ALA A 120 13.09 4.79 8.37
C ALA A 120 12.05 3.94 7.62
N PRO A 121 10.74 4.29 7.62
CA PRO A 121 9.75 3.64 6.74
C PRO A 121 10.12 3.70 5.27
N MET A 122 10.69 4.83 4.81
CA MET A 122 11.08 4.99 3.41
C MET A 122 12.23 4.07 3.01
N ILE A 123 13.28 3.99 3.84
CA ILE A 123 14.38 3.04 3.61
C ILE A 123 13.85 1.61 3.57
N GLY A 124 12.98 1.24 4.53
CA GLY A 124 12.35 -0.07 4.54
C GLY A 124 11.55 -0.35 3.27
N SER A 125 10.80 0.64 2.78
CA SER A 125 10.00 0.48 1.56
C SER A 125 10.87 0.30 0.31
N ALA A 126 12.00 1.02 0.22
CA ALA A 126 12.93 0.87 -0.89
C ALA A 126 13.53 -0.54 -0.95
N VAL A 127 13.92 -1.10 0.20
CA VAL A 127 14.40 -2.49 0.28
C VAL A 127 13.32 -3.48 -0.17
N ILE A 128 12.08 -3.26 0.26
CA ILE A 128 10.94 -4.12 -0.10
C ILE A 128 10.57 -4.00 -1.58
N VAL A 129 10.68 -2.80 -2.17
CA VAL A 129 10.50 -2.58 -3.61
C VAL A 129 11.56 -3.34 -4.40
N MET A 130 12.83 -3.26 -3.99
CA MET A 130 13.92 -3.99 -4.66
C MET A 130 13.71 -5.51 -4.54
N GLY A 131 13.35 -6.01 -3.36
CA GLY A 131 12.99 -7.42 -3.18
C GLY A 131 11.81 -7.83 -4.06
N SER A 132 10.81 -6.95 -4.18
CA SER A 132 9.64 -7.19 -5.03
C SER A 132 10.01 -7.25 -6.51
N ALA A 133 10.91 -6.38 -6.97
CA ALA A 133 11.41 -6.39 -8.33
C ALA A 133 12.19 -7.69 -8.63
N ALA A 134 13.07 -8.12 -7.72
CA ALA A 134 13.86 -9.34 -7.88
C ALA A 134 12.99 -10.62 -7.94
N LEU A 135 11.92 -10.67 -7.13
CA LEU A 135 11.05 -11.84 -7.01
C LEU A 135 9.88 -11.85 -8.00
N SER A 136 9.63 -10.73 -8.70
CA SER A 136 8.48 -10.57 -9.62
C SER A 136 8.44 -11.56 -10.78
N ASN A 137 9.58 -12.19 -11.12
CA ASN A 137 9.68 -13.21 -12.17
C ASN A 137 10.03 -14.60 -11.63
N GLN A 138 10.05 -14.78 -10.32
CA GLN A 138 10.40 -16.04 -9.66
C GLN A 138 9.15 -16.67 -9.04
N GLU A 139 9.10 -18.01 -8.98
CA GLU A 139 7.96 -18.74 -8.40
C GLU A 139 7.77 -18.43 -6.91
N TRP A 140 8.86 -18.20 -6.18
CA TRP A 140 8.84 -17.85 -4.76
C TRP A 140 8.31 -16.43 -4.49
N GLY A 141 8.12 -15.61 -5.54
CA GLY A 141 7.41 -14.34 -5.44
C GLY A 141 5.97 -14.50 -4.95
N ALA A 142 5.37 -15.69 -5.03
CA ALA A 142 4.07 -15.98 -4.45
C ALA A 142 4.07 -15.99 -2.91
N LEU A 143 5.22 -16.20 -2.26
CA LEU A 143 5.34 -16.24 -0.79
C LEU A 143 5.65 -14.86 -0.19
N TYR A 144 6.16 -13.94 -0.99
CA TYR A 144 6.54 -12.62 -0.52
C TYR A 144 5.32 -11.69 -0.53
N PRO A 145 4.90 -11.11 0.62
CA PRO A 145 3.57 -10.49 0.78
C PRO A 145 3.27 -9.42 -0.27
N TRP A 146 4.26 -8.61 -0.60
CA TRP A 146 4.11 -7.47 -1.52
C TRP A 146 4.01 -7.93 -2.98
N THR A 147 4.83 -8.87 -3.43
CA THR A 147 4.71 -9.45 -4.79
C THR A 147 3.52 -10.39 -4.93
N ALA A 148 3.12 -11.06 -3.85
CA ALA A 148 1.94 -11.89 -3.82
C ALA A 148 0.68 -11.09 -4.15
N THR A 149 0.55 -9.83 -3.70
CA THR A 149 -0.56 -8.95 -4.10
C THR A 149 -0.65 -8.78 -5.62
N TYR A 150 0.50 -8.62 -6.27
CA TYR A 150 0.60 -8.46 -7.72
C TYR A 150 0.27 -9.76 -8.47
N PHE A 151 0.78 -10.91 -8.02
CA PHE A 151 0.46 -12.21 -8.62
C PHE A 151 -1.01 -12.58 -8.48
N LEU A 152 -1.64 -12.18 -7.37
CA LEU A 152 -3.05 -12.42 -7.11
C LEU A 152 -3.93 -11.60 -8.07
N VAL A 153 -3.60 -10.32 -8.29
CA VAL A 153 -4.30 -9.47 -9.27
C VAL A 153 -4.07 -9.94 -10.71
N GLN A 154 -2.90 -10.49 -11.03
CA GLN A 154 -2.60 -11.05 -12.36
C GLN A 154 -3.18 -12.43 -12.62
N GLY A 155 -3.62 -13.16 -11.58
CA GLY A 155 -4.00 -14.57 -11.72
C GLY A 155 -2.82 -15.52 -11.97
N LYS A 156 -1.57 -15.05 -11.81
CA LYS A 156 -0.35 -15.87 -12.00
C LYS A 156 -0.06 -16.81 -10.84
N LEU A 157 -0.85 -16.75 -9.77
CA LEU A 157 -0.63 -17.54 -8.57
C LEU A 157 -0.80 -19.05 -8.81
N GLN A 158 -1.62 -19.46 -9.78
CA GLN A 158 -1.76 -20.89 -10.12
C GLN A 158 -0.57 -21.44 -10.90
N SER A 159 0.17 -20.59 -11.62
CA SER A 159 1.35 -21.00 -12.38
C SER A 159 2.62 -21.13 -11.55
N THR A 160 2.62 -20.65 -10.29
CA THR A 160 3.80 -20.73 -9.41
C THR A 160 3.84 -22.01 -8.56
N GLY A 161 2.87 -22.92 -8.70
CA GLY A 161 2.80 -24.17 -7.94
C GLY A 161 2.43 -24.04 -6.47
N TYR A 162 2.23 -22.82 -5.96
CA TYR A 162 1.84 -22.57 -4.57
C TYR A 162 0.32 -22.40 -4.41
N PRO A 163 -0.28 -22.90 -3.32
CA PRO A 163 -1.71 -22.70 -3.04
C PRO A 163 -2.03 -21.21 -2.87
N THR A 164 -3.08 -20.74 -3.53
CA THR A 164 -3.55 -19.35 -3.42
C THR A 164 -3.86 -18.93 -1.98
N LEU A 165 -4.39 -19.87 -1.20
CA LEU A 165 -4.71 -19.68 0.21
C LEU A 165 -3.47 -19.33 1.06
N LEU A 166 -2.31 -19.89 0.72
CA LEU A 166 -1.07 -19.67 1.46
C LEU A 166 -0.55 -18.25 1.26
N SER A 167 -0.54 -17.74 0.02
CA SER A 167 -0.16 -16.35 -0.25
C SER A 167 -1.10 -15.36 0.44
N VAL A 168 -2.42 -15.63 0.41
CA VAL A 168 -3.43 -14.79 1.07
C VAL A 168 -3.24 -14.80 2.59
N SER A 169 -2.96 -15.97 3.19
CA SER A 169 -2.74 -16.07 4.63
C SER A 169 -1.50 -15.30 5.08
N ILE A 170 -0.41 -15.32 4.28
CA ILE A 170 0.79 -14.52 4.54
C ILE A 170 0.47 -13.01 4.51
N ILE A 171 -0.28 -12.53 3.50
CA ILE A 171 -0.67 -11.12 3.41
C ILE A 171 -1.48 -10.70 4.63
N ILE A 172 -2.48 -11.51 5.01
CA ILE A 172 -3.33 -11.25 6.17
C ILE A 172 -2.50 -11.26 7.46
N LEU A 173 -1.57 -12.20 7.61
CA LEU A 173 -0.71 -12.31 8.80
C LEU A 173 0.18 -11.07 8.93
N VAL A 174 0.89 -10.67 7.86
CA VAL A 174 1.74 -9.47 7.87
C VAL A 174 0.94 -8.22 8.19
N SER A 175 -0.25 -8.10 7.60
CA SER A 175 -1.17 -7.01 7.89
C SER A 175 -1.63 -7.02 9.35
N ALA A 176 -2.12 -8.15 9.85
CA ALA A 176 -2.63 -8.28 11.22
C ALA A 176 -1.54 -7.97 12.25
N VAL A 177 -0.31 -8.48 12.06
CA VAL A 177 0.82 -8.18 12.92
C VAL A 177 1.16 -6.68 12.87
N GLY A 178 1.19 -6.07 11.67
CA GLY A 178 1.42 -4.63 11.50
C GLY A 178 0.38 -3.77 12.24
N PHE A 179 -0.90 -4.07 12.08
CA PHE A 179 -1.98 -3.40 12.80
C PHE A 179 -1.87 -3.59 14.32
N LEU A 180 -1.74 -4.83 14.80
CA LEU A 180 -1.67 -5.13 16.24
C LEU A 180 -0.48 -4.41 16.91
N MET A 181 0.70 -4.42 16.27
CA MET A 181 1.87 -3.69 16.77
C MET A 181 1.63 -2.18 16.84
N THR A 182 0.98 -1.61 15.81
CA THR A 182 0.65 -0.18 15.76
C THR A 182 -0.32 0.21 16.89
N PHE A 183 -1.41 -0.53 17.06
CA PHE A 183 -2.40 -0.28 18.12
C PHE A 183 -1.79 -0.44 19.52
N HIS A 184 -0.98 -1.48 19.72
CA HIS A 184 -0.32 -1.73 20.99
C HIS A 184 0.68 -0.64 21.35
N HIS A 185 1.47 -0.17 20.38
CA HIS A 185 2.42 0.93 20.58
C HIS A 185 1.70 2.24 20.94
N PHE A 186 0.66 2.61 20.17
CA PHE A 186 -0.09 3.85 20.42
C PHE A 186 -0.79 3.87 21.78
N LYS A 187 -1.26 2.72 22.26
CA LYS A 187 -1.92 2.62 23.57
C LYS A 187 -0.94 2.82 24.73
N LYS A 188 0.30 2.36 24.58
CA LYS A 188 1.37 2.47 25.59
C LYS A 188 2.13 3.80 25.56
N GLU A 189 1.85 4.65 24.57
CA GLU A 189 2.58 5.90 24.43
C GLU A 189 2.06 6.94 25.42
N ASP A 190 2.90 7.31 26.38
CA ASP A 190 2.60 8.33 27.38
C ASP A 190 3.24 9.67 27.01
N LEU A 191 2.62 10.75 27.47
CA LEU A 191 3.13 12.12 27.33
C LEU A 191 4.45 12.23 28.10
N LYS A 192 5.56 12.36 27.37
CA LYS A 192 6.84 12.88 27.91
C LYS A 192 6.99 14.34 27.56
#